data_AF-A0A1F8NJ05-F1
#
_entry.id   AF-A0A1F8NJ05-F1
#
_cell.length_a   1.000
_cell.length_b   1.000
_cell.length_c   1.000
_cell.angle_alpha   90.00
_cell.angle_beta   90.00
_cell.angle_gamma   90.00
#
_symmetry.space_group_name_H-M   'P 1'
#
loop_
_entity.id
_entity.type
_entity.pdbx_description
1 polymer ?
#
loop_
_entity_poly.entity_id
_entity_poly.type
_entity_poly.pdbx_seq_one_letter_code
_entity_poly.pdbx_strand_id
1 'polypeptide(L)' 'MEEAHKLLEQIGLEGQRLQMINISSAMAGQFAFAAAELTAEIERLGPSPLRPRREPALSCKEGAHPGAG' A
#
# COMPACT_ATOMS: atom_id res chain seq x y z
N MET A 1 -16.10 -0.59 7.88
CA MET A 1 -15.33 -0.98 6.68
C MET A 1 -16.24 -1.14 5.46
N GLU A 2 -17.37 -1.83 5.58
CA GLU A 2 -18.30 -2.05 4.47
C GLU A 2 -18.75 -0.76 3.76
N GLU A 3 -19.06 0.31 4.50
CA GLU A 3 -19.45 1.59 3.89
C GLU A 3 -18.32 2.25 3.08
N ALA A 4 -17.07 2.14 3.53
CA ALA A 4 -15.93 2.69 2.80
C ALA A 4 -15.71 1.94 1.47
N HIS A 5 -15.91 0.63 1.46
CA HIS A 5 -15.82 -0.18 0.24
C HIS A 5 -16.92 0.20 -0.75
N LYS A 6 -18.16 0.33 -0.28
CA LYS A 6 -19.29 0.79 -1.10
C LYS A 6 -19.03 2.18 -1.69
N LEU A 7 -18.48 3.11 -0.90
CA LEU A 7 -18.14 4.45 -1.38
C LEU A 7 -17.07 4.41 -2.47
N LEU A 8 -16.04 3.58 -2.33
CA LEU A 8 -15.02 3.39 -3.37
C LEU A 8 -15.63 2.83 -4.65
N GLU A 9 -16.51 1.83 -4.54
CA GLU A 9 -17.21 1.24 -5.69
C GLU A 9 -18.12 2.27 -6.39
N GLN A 10 -18.82 3.11 -5.62
CA GLN A 10 -19.69 4.16 -6.17
C GLN A 10 -18.92 5.21 -6.99
N ILE A 11 -17.66 5.51 -6.64
CA ILE A 11 -16.82 6.43 -7.40
C ILE A 11 -15.99 5.73 -8.50
N GLY A 12 -16.27 4.45 -8.77
CA GLY A 12 -15.62 3.67 -9.82
C GLY A 12 -14.23 3.13 -9.46
N LEU A 13 -13.93 2.98 -8.17
CA LEU A 13 -12.71 2.34 -7.68
C LEU A 13 -13.00 0.94 -7.17
N GLU A 14 -12.05 0.03 -7.35
CA GLU A 14 -12.16 -1.31 -6.80
C GLU A 14 -12.02 -1.28 -5.28
N GLY A 15 -13.06 -1.71 -4.54
CA GLY A 15 -13.05 -1.76 -3.07
C GLY A 15 -11.90 -2.59 -2.48
N GLN A 16 -11.36 -3.54 -3.25
CA GLN A 16 -10.18 -4.35 -2.90
C GLN A 16 -8.91 -3.53 -2.67
N ARG A 17 -8.85 -2.27 -3.16
CA ARG A 17 -7.74 -1.35 -2.90
C ARG A 17 -7.68 -0.86 -1.45
N LEU A 18 -8.71 -1.15 -0.65
CA LEU A 18 -8.77 -0.83 0.78
C LEU A 18 -8.85 -2.12 1.59
N GLN A 19 -7.93 -2.29 2.54
CA GLN A 19 -8.00 -3.31 3.56
C GLN A 19 -7.69 -2.72 4.93
N MET A 20 -8.37 -3.23 5.96
CA MET A 20 -8.17 -2.83 7.34
C MET A 20 -7.88 -4.07 8.16
N ILE A 21 -6.71 -4.10 8.76
CA ILE A 21 -6.19 -5.26 9.48
C ILE A 21 -5.84 -4.80 10.89
N ASN A 22 -6.44 -5.43 11.89
CA ASN A 22 -6.13 -5.15 13.29
C ASN A 22 -4.92 -5.96 13.71
N ILE A 23 -3.82 -5.27 14.03
CA ILE A 23 -2.57 -5.88 14.48
C ILE A 23 -2.12 -5.16 15.74
N SER A 24 -1.77 -5.90 16.79
CA SER A 24 -1.21 -5.31 18.01
C SER A 24 0.30 -5.08 17.87
N SER A 25 0.87 -4.20 18.70
CA SER A 25 2.31 -3.89 18.67
C SER A 25 3.23 -5.09 18.94
N ALA A 26 2.71 -6.15 19.57
CA ALA A 26 3.45 -7.39 19.81
C ALA A 26 3.49 -8.34 18.59
N MET A 27 2.68 -8.09 17.56
CA MET A 27 2.48 -9.00 16.43
C MET A 27 3.31 -8.60 15.19
N ALA A 28 4.60 -8.31 15.38
CA ALA A 28 5.47 -7.83 14.30
C ALA A 28 5.54 -8.78 13.08
N GLY A 29 5.56 -10.10 13.30
CA GLY A 29 5.56 -11.08 12.21
C GLY A 29 4.28 -11.07 11.38
N GLN A 30 3.12 -10.89 12.01
CA GLN A 30 1.84 -10.79 11.31
C GLN A 30 1.74 -9.49 10.52
N PHE A 31 2.29 -8.39 11.07
CA PHE A 31 2.42 -7.14 10.34
C PHE A 31 3.26 -7.31 9.07
N ALA A 32 4.44 -7.92 9.17
CA ALA A 32 5.31 -8.13 8.02
C ALA A 32 4.63 -8.97 6.93
N PHE A 33 3.94 -10.04 7.30
CA PHE A 33 3.18 -10.87 6.38
C PHE A 33 2.01 -10.10 5.74
N ALA A 34 1.17 -9.45 6.54
CA ALA A 34 0.03 -8.68 6.06
C ALA A 34 0.45 -7.54 5.12
N ALA A 35 1.56 -6.86 5.42
CA ALA A 35 2.10 -5.82 4.56
C ALA A 35 2.60 -6.37 3.22
N ALA A 36 3.25 -7.55 3.22
CA ALA A 36 3.71 -8.20 2.00
C ALA A 36 2.53 -8.62 1.11
N GLU A 37 1.51 -9.27 1.68
CA GLU A 37 0.31 -9.72 0.95
C GLU A 37 -0.47 -8.52 0.39
N LEU A 38 -0.69 -7.48 1.20
CA LEU A 38 -1.35 -6.26 0.73
C LEU A 38 -0.57 -5.59 -0.40
N THR A 39 0.76 -5.60 -0.33
CA THR A 39 1.60 -5.05 -1.41
C THR A 39 1.45 -5.85 -2.69
N ALA A 40 1.48 -7.19 -2.63
CA ALA A 40 1.29 -8.06 -3.78
C ALA A 40 -0.07 -7.84 -4.45
N GLU A 41 -1.14 -7.67 -3.66
CA GLU A 41 -2.47 -7.35 -4.19
C GLU A 41 -2.51 -5.97 -4.87
N ILE A 42 -1.88 -4.94 -4.28
CA ILE A 42 -1.79 -3.61 -4.89
C ILE A 42 -1.02 -3.67 -6.22
N GLU A 43 0.08 -4.42 -6.28
CA GLU A 43 0.85 -4.62 -7.50
C GLU A 43 0.02 -5.30 -8.58
N ARG A 44 -0.75 -6.33 -8.22
CA ARG A 44 -1.66 -7.04 -9.13
C ARG A 44 -2.78 -6.15 -9.67
N LEU A 45 -3.33 -5.27 -8.83
CA LEU A 45 -4.35 -4.28 -9.23
C LEU A 45 -3.78 -3.13 -10.07
N GLY A 46 -2.46 -2.97 -10.10
CA GLY A 46 -1.78 -1.94 -10.85
C GLY A 46 -1.99 -0.53 -10.29
N PRO A 47 -1.45 0.49 -10.99
CA PRO A 47 -1.49 1.88 -10.52
C PRO A 47 -2.94 2.37 -10.35
N SER A 48 -3.18 3.14 -9.29
CA SER A 48 -4.49 3.72 -9.03
C SER A 48 -4.95 4.62 -10.18
N PRO A 49 -6.21 4.52 -10.63
CA PRO A 49 -6.76 5.37 -11.69
C PRO A 49 -6.88 6.84 -11.28
N LEU A 50 -6.79 7.17 -9.99
CA LEU A 50 -6.74 8.55 -9.49
C LEU A 50 -5.35 9.17 -9.58
N ARG A 51 -4.32 8.38 -9.90
CA ARG A 51 -2.96 8.89 -9.98
C ARG A 51 -2.87 9.84 -11.17
N PRO A 52 -2.69 11.16 -10.97
CA PRO A 52 -2.43 12.05 -12.09
C PRO A 52 -1.16 11.57 -12.79
N ARG A 53 -1.04 11.84 -14.09
CA ARG A 53 0.18 11.55 -14.88
C ARG A 53 1.33 12.39 -14.31
N ARG A 54 1.95 11.90 -13.24
CA ARG A 54 3.07 12.53 -12.57
C ARG A 54 4.32 12.02 -13.27
N GLU A 55 5.08 12.96 -13.80
CA GLU A 55 6.49 12.80 -14.19
C GLU A 55 7.21 11.97 -13.11
N PRO A 56 8.04 10.97 -13.50
CA PRO A 56 8.49 9.92 -12.62
C PRO A 56 8.98 10.48 -11.29
N ALA A 57 8.29 10.10 -10.21
CA ALA A 57 8.69 10.46 -8.87
C ALA A 57 10.13 9.95 -8.69
N LEU A 58 11.04 10.90 -8.46
CA LEU A 58 12.46 10.70 -8.26
C LEU A 58 12.73 9.42 -7.47
N SER A 59 13.50 8.55 -8.11
CA SER A 59 14.37 7.52 -7.52
C SER A 59 14.46 7.66 -6.00
N CYS A 60 14.03 6.62 -5.29
CA CYS A 60 14.66 6.26 -4.02
C CYS A 60 16.17 6.21 -4.32
N LYS A 61 16.87 7.32 -4.13
CA LYS A 61 18.31 7.31 -4.04
C LYS A 61 18.55 6.56 -2.75
N GLU A 62 19.01 5.32 -2.89
CA GLU A 62 19.66 4.60 -1.81
C GLU A 62 20.61 5.60 -1.14
N GLY A 63 20.23 6.02 0.06
CA GLY A 63 21.16 6.63 0.97
C GLY A 63 22.14 5.52 1.33
N ALA A 64 23.26 5.49 0.61
CA ALA A 64 24.47 4.85 1.12
C ALA A 64 24.63 5.30 2.58
N HIS A 65 24.63 4.35 3.51
CA HIS A 65 25.23 4.56 4.81
C HIS A 65 26.73 4.26 4.65
N PRO A 66 27.60 5.25 4.40
CA PRO A 66 29.02 5.10 4.72
C PRO A 66 29.14 5.07 6.25
N GLY A 67 30.08 4.28 6.72
CA GLY A 67 30.18 3.82 8.10
C GLY A 67 30.08 4.88 9.20
N ALA A 68 29.59 4.42 10.34
CA ALA A 68 30.18 4.80 11.62
C ALA A 68 30.97 3.56 12.09
N GLY A 69 32.30 3.71 12.14
CA GLY A 69 33.21 2.70 12.69
C GLY A 69 33.25 2.72 14.21
#